data_AF-A0A936EGR7-F1
#
_entry.id   AF-A0A936EGR7-F1
#
_cell.length_a   1.000
_cell.length_b   1.000
_cell.length_c   1.000
_cell.angle_alpha   90.00
_cell.angle_beta   90.00
_cell.angle_gamma   90.00
#
_symmetry.space_group_name_H-M   'P 1'
#
loop_
_entity.id
_entity.type
_entity.pdbx_description
1 polymer ?
#
loop_
_entity_poly.entity_id
_entity_poly.type
_entity_poly.pdbx_seq_one_letter_code
_entity_poly.pdbx_strand_id
1 'polypeptide(L)'
;MGLAVFRGVSRMLPGLRGQVAAMAFAGWCSTVAAALACAGQLAWSGTVGWSVALPAMTGIHMIIGLGEGAISALVFYAVARARPELAGSAVVPTDVESGGVRGLVKYGLLAALGVALFAAPFACPWPDGLEAVAAKLGFEHRAAAAAAAPMPDYAFPGISAPEISTAIAGVVGSLVVFGLAVLLSRIVVRSPRDDAR
;
A
#
# COMPACT_ATOMS: atom_id res chain seq x y z
N MET A 1 1.73 -4.67 -10.60
CA MET A 1 2.40 -5.99 -10.56
C MET A 1 1.71 -6.97 -9.62
N GLY A 2 1.44 -6.61 -8.36
CA GLY A 2 0.82 -7.51 -7.36
C GLY A 2 -0.47 -8.23 -7.83
N LEU A 3 -1.39 -7.55 -8.52
CA LEU A 3 -2.61 -8.19 -9.05
C LEU A 3 -2.33 -9.36 -10.01
N ALA A 4 -1.33 -9.22 -10.89
CA ALA A 4 -0.97 -10.27 -11.83
C ALA A 4 -0.37 -11.48 -11.09
N VAL A 5 0.49 -11.23 -10.11
CA VAL A 5 1.07 -12.25 -9.24
C VAL A 5 -0.03 -12.97 -8.44
N PHE A 6 -0.92 -12.22 -7.80
CA PHE A 6 -2.05 -12.77 -7.04
C PHE A 6 -2.92 -13.69 -7.92
N ARG A 7 -3.29 -13.23 -9.13
CA ARG A 7 -4.09 -14.03 -10.07
C ARG A 7 -3.36 -15.28 -10.55
N GLY A 8 -2.06 -15.17 -10.83
CA GLY A 8 -1.23 -16.30 -11.25
C GLY A 8 -1.15 -17.38 -10.17
N VAL A 9 -0.80 -16.99 -8.95
CA VAL A 9 -0.64 -17.93 -7.82
C VAL A 9 -1.98 -18.52 -7.37
N SER A 10 -3.04 -17.70 -7.32
CA SER A 10 -4.39 -18.17 -6.94
C SER A 10 -4.98 -19.18 -7.91
N ARG A 11 -4.51 -19.22 -9.17
CA ARG A 11 -4.90 -20.28 -10.13
C ARG A 11 -4.20 -21.60 -9.86
N MET A 12 -3.00 -21.57 -9.29
CA MET A 12 -2.20 -22.77 -9.01
C MET A 12 -2.59 -23.43 -7.69
N LEU A 13 -3.00 -22.63 -6.69
CA LEU A 13 -3.41 -23.11 -5.37
C LEU A 13 -4.85 -22.69 -5.08
N PRO A 14 -5.85 -23.52 -5.39
CA PRO A 14 -7.24 -23.19 -5.16
C PRO A 14 -7.59 -23.17 -3.66
N GLY A 15 -8.59 -22.36 -3.30
CA GLY A 15 -9.12 -22.24 -1.94
C GLY A 15 -8.50 -21.11 -1.11
N LEU A 16 -9.12 -20.85 0.04
CA LEU A 16 -8.80 -19.68 0.88
C LEU A 16 -7.34 -19.64 1.32
N ARG A 17 -6.76 -20.79 1.69
CA ARG A 17 -5.35 -20.88 2.09
C ARG A 17 -4.41 -20.48 0.96
N GLY A 18 -4.71 -20.91 -0.27
CA GLY A 18 -3.95 -20.55 -1.46
C GLY A 18 -4.07 -19.06 -1.81
N GLN A 19 -5.27 -18.48 -1.68
CA GLN A 19 -5.49 -17.05 -1.88
C GLN A 19 -4.76 -16.18 -0.84
N VAL A 20 -4.76 -16.58 0.44
CA VAL A 20 -4.02 -15.87 1.50
C VAL A 20 -2.52 -15.90 1.22
N ALA A 21 -1.98 -17.06 0.84
CA ALA A 21 -0.58 -17.19 0.44
C ALA A 21 -0.26 -16.37 -0.82
N ALA A 22 -1.16 -16.38 -1.80
CA ALA A 22 -1.04 -15.58 -3.02
C ALA A 22 -1.04 -14.07 -2.71
N MET A 23 -1.85 -13.61 -1.75
CA MET A 23 -1.89 -12.21 -1.35
C MET A 23 -0.60 -11.80 -0.64
N ALA A 24 -0.09 -12.65 0.25
CA ALA A 24 1.20 -12.42 0.92
C ALA A 24 2.34 -12.27 -0.09
N PHE A 25 2.45 -13.23 -1.01
CA PHE A 25 3.49 -13.23 -2.03
C PHE A 25 3.35 -12.07 -3.02
N ALA A 26 2.11 -11.76 -3.43
CA ALA A 26 1.84 -10.62 -4.30
C ALA A 26 2.23 -9.28 -3.65
N GLY A 27 1.93 -9.10 -2.35
CA GLY A 27 2.35 -7.94 -1.58
C GLY A 27 3.86 -7.82 -1.53
N TRP A 28 4.56 -8.89 -1.13
CA TRP A 28 6.02 -8.94 -1.09
C TRP A 28 6.65 -8.60 -2.45
N CYS A 29 6.23 -9.29 -3.52
CA CYS A 29 6.74 -9.02 -4.86
C CYS A 29 6.48 -7.57 -5.30
N SER A 30 5.31 -7.02 -4.99
CA SER A 30 4.97 -5.64 -5.34
C SER A 30 5.88 -4.63 -4.66
N THR A 31 6.18 -4.81 -3.37
CA THR A 31 7.10 -3.95 -2.60
C THR A 31 8.52 -4.04 -3.15
N VAL A 32 9.02 -5.25 -3.43
CA VAL A 32 10.37 -5.45 -4.00
C VAL A 32 10.49 -4.83 -5.38
N ALA A 33 9.47 -4.95 -6.23
CA ALA A 33 9.48 -4.34 -7.56
C ALA A 33 9.44 -2.80 -7.50
N ALA A 34 8.67 -2.23 -6.57
CA ALA A 34 8.66 -0.78 -6.35
C ALA A 34 10.04 -0.29 -5.87
N ALA A 35 10.68 -1.02 -4.95
CA ALA A 35 12.01 -0.71 -4.48
C ALA A 35 13.08 -0.80 -5.60
N LEU A 36 13.01 -1.81 -6.46
CA LEU A 36 13.89 -1.94 -7.63
C LEU A 36 13.71 -0.77 -8.61
N ALA A 37 12.46 -0.37 -8.87
CA ALA A 37 12.19 0.77 -9.74
C ALA A 37 12.75 2.07 -9.14
N CYS A 38 12.53 2.31 -7.84
CA CYS A 38 13.07 3.46 -7.12
C CYS A 38 14.62 3.46 -7.13
N ALA A 39 15.23 2.31 -6.84
CA ALA A 39 16.68 2.15 -6.88
C ALA A 39 17.26 2.41 -8.29
N GLY A 40 16.57 1.95 -9.32
CA GLY A 40 16.93 2.20 -10.71
C GLY A 40 16.83 3.70 -11.07
N GLN A 41 15.79 4.39 -10.62
CA GLN A 41 15.64 5.83 -10.80
C GLN A 41 16.76 6.61 -10.10
N LEU A 42 17.07 6.24 -8.84
CA LEU A 42 18.14 6.85 -8.07
C LEU A 42 19.50 6.65 -8.75
N ALA A 43 19.78 5.43 -9.21
CA ALA A 43 21.02 5.14 -9.91
C ALA A 43 21.12 5.83 -11.27
N TRP A 44 20.01 5.92 -12.00
CA TRP A 44 19.93 6.61 -13.29
C TRP A 44 20.12 8.13 -13.15
N SER A 45 19.70 8.73 -12.03
CA SER A 45 19.89 10.16 -11.77
C SER A 45 21.35 10.58 -11.58
N GLY A 46 22.28 9.62 -11.46
CA GLY A 46 23.70 9.88 -11.20
C GLY A 46 24.02 10.31 -9.76
N THR A 47 23.03 10.36 -8.87
CA THR A 47 23.23 10.73 -7.45
C THR A 47 23.91 9.62 -6.65
N VAL A 48 23.55 8.36 -6.89
CA VAL A 48 24.08 7.17 -6.21
C VAL A 48 24.46 6.10 -7.25
N GLY A 49 25.56 5.37 -7.04
CA GLY A 49 25.97 4.31 -7.96
C GLY A 49 25.02 3.09 -7.94
N TRP A 50 24.86 2.41 -9.08
CA TRP A 50 24.04 1.19 -9.21
C TRP A 50 24.38 0.11 -8.19
N SER A 51 25.68 -0.10 -7.92
CA SER A 51 26.19 -1.07 -6.95
C SER A 51 25.83 -0.76 -5.50
N VAL A 52 25.37 0.46 -5.24
CA VAL A 52 25.00 0.94 -3.90
C VAL A 52 23.48 1.06 -3.79
N ALA A 53 22.84 1.73 -4.76
CA ALA A 53 21.41 1.94 -4.77
C ALA A 53 20.61 0.63 -4.80
N LEU A 54 20.98 -0.32 -5.69
CA LEU A 54 20.25 -1.58 -5.82
C LEU A 54 20.26 -2.43 -4.55
N PRO A 55 21.41 -2.81 -3.96
CA PRO A 55 21.41 -3.66 -2.77
C PRO A 55 20.87 -2.95 -1.54
N ALA A 56 21.12 -1.65 -1.38
CA ALA A 56 20.66 -0.94 -0.19
C ALA A 56 19.14 -0.76 -0.19
N MET A 57 18.57 -0.28 -1.30
CA MET A 57 17.13 -0.08 -1.42
C MET A 57 16.37 -1.39 -1.50
N THR A 58 16.80 -2.31 -2.38
CA THR A 58 16.09 -3.58 -2.54
C THR A 58 16.25 -4.46 -1.30
N GLY A 59 17.42 -4.45 -0.65
CA GLY A 59 17.72 -5.26 0.52
C GLY A 59 16.79 -4.97 1.70
N ILE A 60 16.67 -3.71 2.11
CA ILE A 60 15.78 -3.34 3.22
C ILE A 60 14.30 -3.56 2.86
N HIS A 61 13.90 -3.28 1.61
CA HIS A 61 12.53 -3.47 1.15
C HIS A 61 12.14 -4.93 0.93
N MET A 62 13.10 -5.84 0.77
CA MET A 62 12.81 -7.27 0.86
C MET A 62 12.32 -7.66 2.25
N ILE A 63 12.89 -7.09 3.32
CA ILE A 63 12.47 -7.35 4.70
C ILE A 63 11.14 -6.66 5.01
N ILE A 64 11.01 -5.37 4.66
CA ILE A 64 9.76 -4.62 4.84
C ILE A 64 8.61 -5.28 4.06
N GLY A 65 8.90 -5.78 2.85
CA GLY A 65 7.94 -6.48 2.02
C GLY A 65 7.36 -7.75 2.68
N LEU A 66 8.09 -8.42 3.58
CA LEU A 66 7.55 -9.56 4.33
C LEU A 66 6.43 -9.10 5.27
N GLY A 67 6.67 -7.99 5.99
CA GLY A 67 5.67 -7.38 6.86
C GLY A 67 4.44 -6.95 6.08
N GLU A 68 4.65 -6.26 4.96
CA GLU A 68 3.55 -5.74 4.14
C GLU A 68 2.73 -6.85 3.47
N GLY A 69 3.40 -7.90 2.99
CA GLY A 69 2.75 -9.12 2.51
C GLY A 69 1.93 -9.79 3.61
N ALA A 70 2.48 -9.94 4.82
CA ALA A 70 1.78 -10.55 5.94
C ALA A 70 0.54 -9.76 6.37
N ILE A 71 0.66 -8.43 6.51
CA ILE A 71 -0.47 -7.54 6.83
C ILE A 71 -1.54 -7.65 5.75
N SER A 72 -1.17 -7.56 4.48
CA SER A 72 -2.10 -7.69 3.34
C SER A 72 -2.85 -9.02 3.36
N ALA A 73 -2.16 -10.12 3.65
CA ALA A 73 -2.75 -11.45 3.74
C ALA A 73 -3.68 -11.60 4.95
N LEU A 74 -3.34 -11.01 6.10
CA LEU A 74 -4.19 -11.00 7.29
C LEU A 74 -5.46 -10.18 7.07
N VAL A 75 -5.35 -9.00 6.47
CA VAL A 75 -6.51 -8.16 6.10
C VAL A 75 -7.40 -8.93 5.12
N PHE A 76 -6.82 -9.52 4.08
CA PHE A 76 -7.57 -10.34 3.12
C PHE A 76 -8.28 -11.52 3.80
N TYR A 77 -7.59 -12.25 4.66
CA TYR A 77 -8.16 -13.37 5.41
C TYR A 77 -9.31 -12.93 6.32
N ALA A 78 -9.14 -11.83 7.05
CA ALA A 78 -10.16 -11.27 7.93
C ALA A 78 -11.42 -10.88 7.15
N VAL A 79 -11.25 -10.22 6.00
CA VAL A 79 -12.37 -9.87 5.10
C VAL A 79 -13.03 -11.12 4.55
N ALA A 80 -12.27 -12.10 4.07
CA ALA A 80 -12.80 -13.35 3.53
C ALA A 80 -13.55 -14.19 4.59
N ARG A 81 -13.14 -14.12 5.86
CA ARG A 81 -13.82 -14.79 6.99
C ARG A 81 -15.07 -14.04 7.44
N ALA A 82 -15.03 -12.71 7.46
CA ALA A 82 -16.16 -11.88 7.85
C ALA A 82 -17.25 -11.84 6.77
N ARG A 83 -16.84 -11.93 5.49
CA ARG A 83 -17.68 -11.79 4.29
C ARG A 83 -17.28 -12.80 3.20
N PRO A 84 -17.52 -14.10 3.40
CA PRO A 84 -17.12 -15.15 2.46
C PRO A 84 -17.69 -14.97 1.04
N GLU A 85 -18.80 -14.26 0.90
CA GLU A 85 -19.40 -13.90 -0.38
C GLU A 85 -18.53 -12.97 -1.25
N LEU A 86 -17.53 -12.30 -0.67
CA LEU A 86 -16.57 -11.46 -1.42
C LEU A 86 -15.36 -12.25 -1.93
N ALA A 87 -15.10 -13.45 -1.38
CA ALA A 87 -13.91 -14.26 -1.67
C ALA A 87 -14.16 -15.40 -2.68
N GLY A 88 -15.42 -15.77 -2.92
CA GLY A 88 -15.85 -16.77 -3.90
C GLY A 88 -16.56 -16.14 -5.10
N SER A 89 -15.99 -16.28 -6.30
CA SER A 89 -16.54 -15.69 -7.52
C SER A 89 -17.72 -16.47 -8.11
N ALA A 90 -18.67 -15.73 -8.69
CA ALA A 90 -19.49 -16.07 -9.87
C ALA A 90 -20.76 -16.94 -9.72
N VAL A 91 -21.58 -16.70 -8.69
CA VAL A 91 -23.04 -16.61 -8.89
C VAL A 91 -23.46 -15.35 -8.16
N VAL A 92 -24.09 -14.41 -8.85
CA VAL A 92 -24.73 -13.24 -8.24
C VAL A 92 -26.17 -13.67 -7.94
N PRO A 93 -26.54 -14.02 -6.70
CA PRO A 93 -27.91 -13.78 -6.27
C PRO A 93 -28.14 -12.28 -6.41
N THR A 94 -29.14 -11.88 -7.18
CA THR A 94 -29.57 -10.50 -7.46
C THR A 94 -30.12 -9.75 -6.24
N ASP A 95 -29.81 -10.23 -5.04
CA ASP A 95 -30.48 -9.89 -3.79
C ASP A 95 -29.48 -9.79 -2.63
N VAL A 96 -28.22 -9.44 -2.94
CA VAL A 96 -27.23 -9.06 -1.91
C VAL A 96 -27.70 -7.77 -1.25
N GLU A 97 -28.00 -7.83 0.05
CA GLU A 97 -28.21 -6.63 0.86
C GLU A 97 -26.95 -5.74 0.81
N SER A 98 -27.01 -4.73 -0.06
CA SER A 98 -25.94 -3.74 -0.25
C SER A 98 -25.53 -3.01 1.04
N GLY A 99 -26.34 -3.09 2.10
CA GLY A 99 -26.07 -2.52 3.42
C GLY A 99 -24.83 -3.11 4.08
N GLY A 100 -24.59 -4.41 3.93
CA GLY A 100 -23.49 -5.09 4.62
C GLY A 100 -22.09 -4.68 4.14
N VAL A 101 -21.87 -4.70 2.83
CA VAL A 101 -20.58 -4.31 2.23
C VAL A 101 -20.30 -2.82 2.45
N ARG A 102 -21.33 -1.98 2.30
CA ARG A 102 -21.23 -0.54 2.61
C ARG A 102 -20.89 -0.31 4.08
N GLY A 103 -21.44 -1.11 4.99
CA GLY A 103 -21.08 -1.10 6.41
C GLY A 103 -19.60 -1.44 6.63
N LEU A 104 -19.12 -2.55 6.09
CA LEU A 104 -17.71 -2.95 6.23
C LEU A 104 -16.75 -1.90 5.69
N VAL A 105 -17.02 -1.33 4.51
CA VAL A 105 -16.18 -0.27 3.94
C VAL A 105 -16.18 0.97 4.82
N LYS A 106 -17.34 1.38 5.35
CA LYS A 106 -17.43 2.51 6.28
C LYS A 106 -16.64 2.26 7.57
N TYR A 107 -16.84 1.12 8.22
CA TYR A 107 -16.14 0.79 9.46
C TYR A 107 -14.64 0.58 9.23
N GLY A 108 -14.25 -0.02 8.10
CA GLY A 108 -12.85 -0.15 7.71
C GLY A 108 -12.17 1.21 7.49
N LEU A 109 -12.85 2.13 6.81
CA LEU A 109 -12.37 3.51 6.65
C LEU A 109 -12.27 4.23 8.01
N LEU A 110 -13.28 4.11 8.88
CA LEU A 110 -13.24 4.70 10.22
C LEU A 110 -12.10 4.13 11.06
N ALA A 111 -11.84 2.82 10.98
CA ALA A 111 -10.71 2.19 11.66
C ALA A 111 -9.38 2.71 11.12
N ALA A 112 -9.21 2.80 9.79
CA ALA A 112 -8.01 3.34 9.17
C ALA A 112 -7.76 4.80 9.56
N LEU A 113 -8.80 5.64 9.55
CA LEU A 113 -8.73 7.03 9.99
C LEU A 113 -8.43 7.15 11.48
N GLY A 114 -9.01 6.27 12.31
CA GLY A 114 -8.68 6.19 13.74
C GLY A 114 -7.21 5.85 13.97
N VAL A 115 -6.69 4.86 13.27
CA VAL A 115 -5.24 4.53 13.32
C VAL A 115 -4.41 5.72 12.85
N ALA A 116 -4.75 6.37 11.74
CA ALA A 116 -4.02 7.54 11.26
C ALA A 116 -4.04 8.71 12.26
N LEU A 117 -5.18 8.98 12.89
CA LEU A 117 -5.32 10.08 13.85
C LEU A 117 -4.60 9.83 15.17
N PHE A 118 -4.69 8.60 15.69
CA PHE A 118 -4.21 8.28 17.04
C PHE A 118 -2.84 7.63 17.06
N ALA A 119 -2.40 6.92 16.01
CA ALA A 119 -1.11 6.26 15.96
C ALA A 119 -0.04 7.10 15.25
N ALA A 120 -0.40 7.87 14.21
CA ALA A 120 0.59 8.64 13.44
C ALA A 120 1.38 9.68 14.27
N PRO A 121 0.79 10.38 15.26
CA PRO A 121 1.55 11.27 16.15
C PRO A 121 2.67 10.57 16.94
N PHE A 122 2.58 9.25 17.14
CA PHE A 122 3.56 8.43 17.85
C PHE A 122 4.44 7.63 16.88
N ALA A 123 4.51 8.04 15.61
CA ALA A 123 5.40 7.42 14.64
C ALA A 123 6.86 7.50 15.11
N CYS A 124 7.62 6.45 14.84
CA CYS A 124 9.03 6.39 15.23
C CYS A 124 9.81 7.50 14.50
N PRO A 125 10.62 8.31 15.19
CA PRO A 125 11.41 9.38 14.58
C PRO A 125 12.69 8.87 13.90
N TRP A 126 12.87 7.55 13.80
CA TRP A 126 14.06 6.98 13.17
C TRP A 126 13.99 7.12 11.65
N PRO A 127 15.15 7.36 11.01
CA PRO A 127 15.21 7.46 9.57
C PRO A 127 14.67 6.19 8.93
N ASP A 128 13.95 6.36 7.84
CA ASP A 128 13.48 5.21 7.08
C ASP A 128 14.65 4.44 6.45
N GLY A 129 14.36 3.31 5.79
CA GLY A 129 15.40 2.48 5.20
C GLY A 129 16.27 3.21 4.16
N LEU A 130 15.71 4.21 3.46
CA LEU A 130 16.45 5.02 2.49
C LEU A 130 17.29 6.06 3.21
N GLU A 131 16.70 6.83 4.12
CA GLU A 131 17.38 7.88 4.87
C GLU A 131 18.55 7.32 5.69
N ALA A 132 18.36 6.16 6.34
CA ALA A 132 19.42 5.52 7.11
C ALA A 132 20.62 5.09 6.22
N VAL A 133 20.33 4.66 5.00
CA VAL A 133 21.34 4.31 3.99
C VAL A 133 22.00 5.58 3.44
N ALA A 134 21.20 6.63 3.18
CA ALA A 134 21.66 7.93 2.69
C ALA A 134 22.62 8.60 3.67
N ALA A 135 22.30 8.58 4.96
CA ALA A 135 23.15 9.07 6.03
C ALA A 135 24.45 8.25 6.12
N LYS A 136 24.36 6.92 6.13
CA LYS A 136 25.55 6.04 6.23
C LYS A 136 26.52 6.18 5.06
N LEU A 137 26.00 6.46 3.87
CA LEU A 137 26.80 6.56 2.64
C LEU A 137 27.08 8.01 2.24
N GLY A 138 26.60 8.98 3.04
CA GLY A 138 26.85 10.41 2.88
C GLY A 138 26.26 11.02 1.61
N PHE A 139 25.14 10.52 1.09
CA PHE A 139 24.48 11.09 -0.10
C PHE A 139 23.20 11.87 0.18
N GLU A 140 22.81 12.01 1.45
CA GLU A 140 21.62 12.78 1.89
C GLU A 140 21.57 14.20 1.30
N HIS A 141 22.72 14.91 1.27
CA HIS A 141 22.82 16.28 0.76
C HIS A 141 22.80 16.40 -0.77
N ARG A 142 22.83 15.26 -1.49
CA ARG A 142 22.74 15.20 -2.96
C ARG A 142 21.33 14.89 -3.43
N ALA A 143 20.42 14.55 -2.53
CA ALA A 143 19.03 14.29 -2.85
C ALA A 143 18.32 15.62 -3.19
N ALA A 144 18.13 15.88 -4.47
CA ALA A 144 17.27 16.95 -4.94
C ALA A 144 15.86 16.40 -5.19
N ALA A 145 14.84 17.06 -4.63
CA ALA A 145 13.46 16.70 -4.90
C ALA A 145 13.15 16.93 -6.39
N ALA A 146 12.74 15.88 -7.10
CA ALA A 146 12.36 15.98 -8.51
C ALA A 146 11.09 16.84 -8.72
N ALA A 147 10.25 16.96 -7.68
CA ALA A 147 9.09 17.83 -7.62
C ALA A 147 8.80 18.22 -6.16
N ALA A 148 8.07 19.32 -5.95
CA ALA A 148 7.63 19.70 -4.62
C ALA A 148 6.67 18.64 -4.05
N ALA A 149 7.02 18.08 -2.89
CA ALA A 149 6.14 17.17 -2.17
C ALA A 149 4.90 17.95 -1.64
N PRO A 150 3.69 17.38 -1.69
CA PRO A 150 2.49 18.07 -1.20
C PRO A 150 2.52 18.43 0.30
N MET A 151 3.15 17.58 1.12
CA MET A 151 3.30 17.74 2.57
C MET A 151 4.68 17.20 2.99
N PRO A 152 5.77 17.95 2.74
CA PRO A 152 7.11 17.53 3.14
C PRO A 152 7.17 17.42 4.66
N ASP A 153 7.84 16.39 5.18
CA ASP A 153 7.98 16.11 6.62
C ASP A 153 6.64 16.10 7.37
N TYR A 154 5.57 15.70 6.69
CA TYR A 154 4.19 15.72 7.22
C TYR A 154 3.71 17.10 7.69
N ALA A 155 4.34 18.18 7.22
CA ALA A 155 4.00 19.55 7.54
C ALA A 155 2.69 19.96 6.84
N PHE A 156 1.74 20.46 7.63
CA PHE A 156 0.47 20.99 7.15
C PHE A 156 0.46 22.52 7.26
N PRO A 157 0.16 23.26 6.17
CA PRO A 157 0.19 24.71 6.20
C PRO A 157 -0.73 25.29 7.28
N GLY A 158 -0.18 26.17 8.12
CA GLY A 158 -0.92 26.85 9.19
C GLY A 158 -1.02 26.10 10.53
N ILE A 159 -0.35 24.94 10.68
CA ILE A 159 -0.32 24.18 11.93
C ILE A 159 1.12 24.05 12.43
N SER A 160 1.37 24.57 13.63
CA SER A 160 2.71 24.59 14.24
C SER A 160 3.00 23.39 15.15
N ALA A 161 1.96 22.66 15.58
CA ALA A 161 2.11 21.48 16.43
C ALA A 161 2.45 20.25 15.57
N PRO A 162 3.68 19.70 15.67
CA PRO A 162 4.14 18.60 14.80
C PRO A 162 3.24 17.36 14.89
N GLU A 163 2.75 17.04 16.08
CA GLU A 163 1.91 15.87 16.33
C GLU A 163 0.57 15.97 15.58
N ILE A 164 -0.03 17.17 15.63
CA ILE A 164 -1.30 17.47 14.97
C ILE A 164 -1.11 17.52 13.46
N SER A 165 0.00 18.11 13.00
CA SER A 165 0.38 18.15 11.59
C SER A 165 0.50 16.74 11.00
N THR A 166 1.23 15.86 11.69
CA THR A 166 1.42 14.45 11.27
C THR A 166 0.10 13.68 11.25
N ALA A 167 -0.77 13.86 12.24
CA ALA A 167 -2.09 13.25 12.23
C ALA A 167 -2.93 13.68 11.02
N ILE A 168 -2.95 14.97 10.70
CA ILE A 168 -3.71 15.51 9.57
C ILE A 168 -3.15 15.01 8.25
N ALA A 169 -1.82 15.01 8.09
CA ALA A 169 -1.16 14.46 6.92
C ALA A 169 -1.52 12.97 6.72
N GLY A 170 -1.56 12.19 7.81
CA GLY A 170 -1.99 10.79 7.79
C GLY A 170 -3.46 10.61 7.37
N VAL A 171 -4.37 11.45 7.87
CA VAL A 171 -5.79 11.45 7.48
C VAL A 171 -5.95 11.80 6.01
N VAL A 172 -5.32 12.88 5.54
CA VAL A 172 -5.38 13.32 4.14
C VAL A 172 -4.83 12.23 3.22
N GLY A 173 -3.65 11.68 3.55
CA GLY A 173 -3.05 10.59 2.79
C GLY A 173 -3.96 9.35 2.71
N SER A 174 -4.57 8.95 3.83
CA SER A 174 -5.50 7.82 3.88
C SER A 174 -6.73 8.03 2.99
N LEU A 175 -7.30 9.24 2.99
CA LEU A 175 -8.45 9.58 2.13
C LEU A 175 -8.08 9.57 0.65
N VAL A 176 -6.90 10.08 0.29
CA VAL A 176 -6.39 10.05 -1.10
C VAL A 176 -6.20 8.62 -1.57
N VAL A 177 -5.51 7.78 -0.79
CA VAL A 177 -5.29 6.37 -1.13
C VAL A 177 -6.61 5.62 -1.25
N PHE A 178 -7.55 5.84 -0.34
CA PHE A 178 -8.90 5.26 -0.41
C PHE A 178 -9.64 5.67 -1.68
N GLY A 179 -9.63 6.96 -2.01
CA GLY A 179 -10.26 7.48 -3.24
C GLY A 179 -9.65 6.87 -4.50
N LEU A 180 -8.32 6.78 -4.57
CA LEU A 180 -7.61 6.13 -5.67
C LEU A 180 -7.93 4.63 -5.77
N ALA A 181 -8.01 3.92 -4.65
CA ALA A 181 -8.39 2.51 -4.63
C ALA A 181 -9.81 2.30 -5.19
N VAL A 182 -10.77 3.15 -4.80
CA VAL A 182 -12.14 3.13 -5.35
C VAL A 182 -12.14 3.44 -6.84
N LEU A 183 -11.37 4.43 -7.29
CA LEU A 183 -11.25 4.79 -8.71
C LEU A 183 -10.67 3.62 -9.53
N LEU A 184 -9.56 3.05 -9.07
CA LEU A 184 -8.92 1.90 -9.71
C LEU A 184 -9.85 0.68 -9.76
N SER A 185 -10.61 0.43 -8.69
CA SER A 185 -11.62 -0.62 -8.67
C SER A 185 -12.66 -0.42 -9.77
N ARG A 186 -13.16 0.81 -9.95
CA ARG A 186 -14.14 1.13 -11.00
C ARG A 186 -13.59 1.00 -12.42
N ILE A 187 -12.29 1.24 -12.62
CA ILE A 187 -11.66 1.16 -13.94
C ILE A 187 -11.31 -0.30 -14.29
N VAL A 188 -10.78 -1.06 -13.32
CA VAL A 188 -10.26 -2.42 -13.54
C VAL A 188 -11.36 -3.48 -13.48
N VAL A 189 -12.38 -3.28 -12.64
CA VAL A 189 -13.51 -4.21 -12.52
C VAL A 189 -14.61 -3.74 -13.47
N ARG A 190 -14.76 -4.45 -14.61
CA ARG A 190 -15.89 -4.22 -15.53
C ARG A 190 -17.19 -4.58 -14.82
N SER A 191 -18.21 -3.73 -14.95
CA SER A 191 -19.52 -4.03 -14.39
C SER A 191 -20.26 -4.98 -15.35
N PRO A 192 -21.02 -5.97 -14.86
CA PRO A 192 -21.78 -6.91 -15.71
C PRO A 192 -22.77 -6.25 -16.70
N ARG A 193 -23.01 -4.94 -16.60
CA ARG A 193 -23.83 -4.17 -17.53
C ARG A 193 -23.16 -3.95 -18.89
N ASP A 194 -21.84 -4.07 -18.97
CA ASP A 194 -21.08 -3.88 -20.22
C ASP A 194 -21.13 -5.13 -21.12
N ASP A 195 -21.46 -6.30 -20.56
CA ASP A 195 -21.58 -7.57 -21.30
C ASP A 195 -22.97 -7.75 -21.96
N ALA A 196 -23.89 -6.79 -21.75
CA ALA A 196 -25.27 -6.83 -22.24
C ALA A 196 -25.57 -5.81 -23.37
N ARG A 197 -24.54 -5.19 -23.97
CA ARG A 197 -24.62 -4.30 -25.14
C ARG A 197 -23.76 -4.85 -26.27
#